data_AF-A0A931QVK6-F1
#
_entry.id   AF-A0A931QVK6-F1
#
_cell.length_a   1.000
_cell.length_b   1.000
_cell.length_c   1.000
_cell.angle_alpha   90.00
_cell.angle_beta   90.00
_cell.angle_gamma   90.00
#
_symmetry.space_group_name_H-M   'P 1'
#
loop_
_entity.id
_entity.type
_entity.pdbx_description
1 polymer ?
#
loop_
_entity_poly.entity_id
_entity_poly.type
_entity_poly.pdbx_seq_one_letter_code
_entity_poly.pdbx_strand_id
1 'polypeptide(L)' 'MVQKVIKVGSSAAITISKQAIKDLGVSVGDSVRTTIDSKRRRLYMEPASAAISEETLDWTKRFIDRYRPALEALAKK' A
#
# COMPACT_ATOMS: atom_id res chain seq x y z
N MET A 1 -4.92 -11.80 -15.55
CA MET A 1 -4.41 -11.07 -16.72
C MET A 1 -2.91 -11.26 -16.81
N VAL A 2 -2.38 -11.59 -17.99
CA VAL A 2 -0.93 -11.70 -18.23
C VAL A 2 -0.47 -10.44 -18.97
N GLN A 3 0.62 -9.83 -18.52
CA GLN A 3 1.19 -8.61 -19.09
C GLN A 3 2.67 -8.84 -19.39
N LYS A 4 3.22 -8.13 -20.39
CA LYS A 4 4.63 -8.27 -20.77
C LYS A 4 5.50 -7.29 -19.98
N VAL A 5 6.73 -7.71 -19.70
CA VAL A 5 7.79 -6.81 -19.23
C VAL A 5 8.38 -6.10 -20.45
N ILE A 6 8.49 -4.78 -20.39
CA ILE A 6 9.02 -3.93 -21.46
C ILE A 6 10.25 -3.16 -20.98
N LYS A 7 11.18 -2.88 -21.89
CA LYS A 7 12.37 -2.07 -21.61
C LYS A 7 12.01 -0.57 -21.61
N VAL A 8 12.46 0.16 -20.59
CA VAL A 8 12.29 1.61 -20.47
C VAL A 8 13.63 2.23 -20.06
N GLY A 9 14.35 2.81 -21.03
CA GLY A 9 15.69 3.34 -20.79
C GLY A 9 16.66 2.25 -20.31
N SER A 10 17.25 2.46 -19.13
CA SER A 10 18.10 1.49 -18.41
C SER A 10 17.31 0.54 -17.50
N SER A 11 15.98 0.66 -17.45
CA SER A 11 15.10 -0.06 -16.54
C SER A 11 14.07 -0.93 -17.28
N ALA A 12 13.20 -1.60 -16.52
CA ALA A 12 12.09 -2.40 -17.03
C ALA A 12 10.77 -1.94 -16.39
N ALA A 13 9.67 -2.08 -17.13
CA ALA A 13 8.32 -1.77 -16.67
C ALA A 13 7.34 -2.88 -17.06
N ILE A 14 6.18 -2.91 -16.40
CA ILE A 14 5.03 -3.74 -16.79
C ILE A 14 3.84 -2.85 -17.10
N THR A 15 3.01 -3.29 -18.04
CA THR A 15 1.72 -2.64 -18.30
C THR A 15 0.70 -3.07 -17.24
N ILE A 16 0.01 -2.10 -16.66
CA ILE A 16 -1.11 -2.34 -15.73
C ILE A 16 -2.39 -1.95 -16.47
N SER A 17 -3.39 -2.83 -16.47
CA SER A 17 -4.67 -2.54 -17.12
C SER A 17 -5.38 -1.37 -16.46
N LYS A 18 -6.18 -0.63 -17.23
CA LYS A 18 -7.05 0.44 -16.72
C LYS A 18 -7.90 0.00 -15.53
N GLN A 19 -8.44 -1.22 -15.57
CA GLN A 19 -9.24 -1.76 -14.47
C GLN A 19 -8.41 -1.91 -13.19
N ALA A 20 -7.24 -2.56 -13.27
CA ALA A 20 -6.34 -2.70 -12.12
C ALA A 20 -5.84 -1.35 -11.57
N ILE A 21 -5.59 -0.35 -12.42
CA ILE A 21 -5.24 1.03 -11.99
C ILE A 21 -6.39 1.61 -11.14
N LYS A 22 -7.64 1.47 -11.59
CA LYS A 22 -8.83 1.92 -10.87
C LYS A 22 -9.02 1.18 -9.55
N ASP A 23 -8.87 -0.15 -9.56
CA ASP A 23 -9.06 -0.99 -8.37
C ASP A 23 -7.98 -0.74 -7.31
N LEU A 24 -6.75 -0.44 -7.74
CA LEU A 24 -5.64 -0.07 -6.86
C LEU A 24 -5.70 1.40 -6.39
N GLY A 25 -6.57 2.23 -6.99
CA GLY A 25 -6.69 3.65 -6.65
C GLY A 25 -5.44 4.47 -6.97
N VAL A 26 -4.64 4.05 -7.94
CA VAL A 26 -3.41 4.74 -8.36
C VAL A 26 -3.59 5.45 -9.70
N SER A 27 -2.80 6.48 -9.95
CA SER A 27 -2.75 7.23 -11.20
C SER A 27 -1.34 7.19 -11.80
N VAL A 28 -1.23 7.51 -13.09
CA VAL A 28 0.07 7.63 -13.75
C VAL A 28 0.83 8.82 -13.13
N GLY A 29 2.03 8.55 -12.61
CA GLY A 29 2.83 9.54 -11.89
C GLY A 29 2.80 9.38 -10.36
N ASP A 30 1.88 8.57 -9.83
CA ASP A 30 1.81 8.31 -8.39
C ASP A 30 3.01 7.49 -7.91
N SER A 31 3.42 7.76 -6.68
CA SER A 31 4.43 6.95 -5.98
C SER A 31 3.81 5.66 -5.49
N VAL A 32 4.49 4.54 -5.75
CA VAL A 32 4.07 3.20 -5.34
C VAL A 32 5.20 2.51 -4.60
N ARG A 33 4.87 1.68 -3.62
CA ARG A 33 5.82 0.81 -2.95
C ARG A 33 5.83 -0.54 -3.65
N THR A 34 7.02 -1.03 -3.96
CA THR A 34 7.23 -2.36 -4.53
C THR A 34 8.01 -3.25 -3.58
N THR A 35 7.53 -4.47 -3.37
CA THR A 35 8.17 -5.46 -2.48
C THR A 35 8.40 -6.75 -3.23
N ILE A 36 9.63 -7.30 -3.16
CA ILE A 36 10.00 -8.55 -3.81
C ILE A 36 10.03 -9.67 -2.77
N ASP A 37 9.18 -10.68 -2.96
CA ASP A 37 9.31 -11.96 -2.27
C ASP A 37 10.15 -12.90 -3.13
N SER A 38 11.45 -12.96 -2.84
CA SER A 38 12.43 -13.78 -3.57
C SER A 38 12.15 -15.27 -3.47
N LYS A 39 11.57 -15.73 -2.34
CA LYS A 39 11.30 -17.15 -2.09
C LYS A 39 10.17 -17.64 -2.99
N ARG A 40 9.14 -16.81 -3.17
CA ARG A 40 7.98 -17.12 -4.01
C ARG A 40 8.08 -16.55 -5.43
N ARG A 41 9.15 -15.80 -5.73
CA ARG A 41 9.38 -15.09 -7.01
C ARG A 41 8.20 -14.17 -7.36
N ARG A 42 7.74 -13.39 -6.39
CA ARG A 42 6.59 -12.48 -6.53
C ARG A 42 7.01 -11.04 -6.34
N LEU A 43 6.41 -10.15 -7.12
CA LEU A 43 6.46 -8.71 -6.95
C LEU A 43 5.08 -8.25 -6.45
N TYR A 44 5.07 -7.57 -5.32
CA TYR A 44 3.91 -6.91 -4.77
C TYR A 44 4.02 -5.42 -5.02
N MET A 45 2.92 -4.78 -5.40
CA MET A 45 2.81 -3.34 -5.58
C MET A 45 1.65 -2.85 -4.75
N GLU A 46 1.88 -1.77 -4.00
CA GLU A 46 0.87 -1.08 -3.21
C GLU A 46 1.04 0.45 -3.33
N PRO A 47 -0.04 1.25 -3.20
CA PRO A 47 0.09 2.70 -3.15
C PRO A 47 1.06 3.13 -2.05
N ALA A 48 1.99 4.07 -2.34
CA ALA A 48 2.99 4.47 -1.34
C ALA A 48 2.36 5.21 -0.15
N SER A 49 1.24 5.89 -0.39
CA SER A 49 0.30 6.32 0.64
C SER A 49 -0.97 5.49 0.49
N ALA A 50 -1.25 4.62 1.45
CA ALA A 50 -2.63 4.52 1.87
C ALA A 50 -2.96 5.94 2.34
N ALA A 51 -3.73 6.69 1.56
CA ALA A 51 -4.19 8.02 1.97
C ALA A 51 -5.17 7.83 3.14
N ILE A 52 -4.63 7.50 4.32
CA ILE A 52 -5.35 7.61 5.57
C ILE A 52 -5.61 9.11 5.68
N SER A 53 -6.88 9.51 5.65
CA SER A 53 -7.21 10.91 5.80
C SER A 53 -6.60 11.44 7.10
N GLU A 54 -6.15 12.70 7.11
CA GLU A 54 -5.68 13.34 8.34
C GLU A 54 -6.73 13.21 9.46
N GLU A 55 -8.02 13.27 9.09
CA GLU A 55 -9.14 13.00 9.98
C GLU A 55 -9.08 11.59 10.59
N THR A 56 -8.85 10.54 9.79
CA THR A 56 -8.74 9.17 10.29
C THR A 56 -7.53 9.00 11.21
N LEU A 57 -6.41 9.67 10.91
CA LEU A 57 -5.23 9.68 11.79
C LEU A 57 -5.54 10.38 13.12
N ASP A 58 -6.18 11.53 13.09
CA ASP A 58 -6.56 12.29 14.30
C ASP A 58 -7.56 11.49 15.15
N TRP A 59 -8.59 10.91 14.54
CA TRP A 59 -9.56 10.05 15.23
C TRP A 59 -8.88 8.83 15.87
N THR A 60 -8.00 8.17 15.13
CA THR A 60 -7.26 7.00 15.63
C THR A 60 -6.37 7.39 16.82
N LYS A 61 -5.68 8.52 16.73
CA LYS A 61 -4.85 9.04 17.82
C LYS A 61 -5.69 9.33 19.07
N ARG A 62 -6.81 10.05 18.92
CA ARG A 62 -7.73 10.36 20.02
C ARG A 62 -8.32 9.10 20.65
N PHE A 63 -8.67 8.10 19.84
CA PHE A 63 -9.17 6.81 20.32
C PHE A 63 -8.11 6.10 21.18
N ILE A 64 -6.88 5.98 20.67
CA ILE A 64 -5.78 5.36 21.38
C ILE A 64 -5.52 6.09 22.70
N ASP A 65 -5.46 7.42 22.68
CA ASP A 65 -5.17 8.20 23.88
C ASP A 65 -6.28 8.09 24.94
N ARG A 66 -7.55 8.08 24.51
CA ARG A 66 -8.69 7.92 25.42
C ARG A 66 -8.75 6.54 26.07
N TYR A 67 -8.42 5.50 25.32
CA TYR A 67 -8.59 4.11 25.76
C TYR A 67 -7.28 3.39 26.08
N ARG A 68 -6.15 4.11 26.14
CA ARG A 68 -4.82 3.55 26.40
C ARG A 68 -4.78 2.53 27.55
N PRO A 69 -5.37 2.80 28.75
CA PRO A 69 -5.31 1.84 29.84
C PRO A 69 -6.02 0.51 29.51
N ALA A 70 -7.14 0.57 28.79
CA ALA A 70 -7.90 -0.62 28.39
C ALA A 70 -7.16 -1.42 27.29
N LEU A 71 -6.54 -0.72 26.33
CA LEU A 71 -5.72 -1.33 25.29
C LEU A 71 -4.48 -2.03 25.87
N GLU A 72 -3.83 -1.40 26.87
CA GLU A 72 -2.70 -2.00 27.58
C GLU A 72 -3.12 -3.20 28.44
N ALA A 73 -4.30 -3.16 29.07
CA ALA A 73 -4.86 -4.29 29.79
C ALA A 73 -5.20 -5.46 28.83
N LEU A 74 -5.70 -5.16 27.64
CA LEU A 74 -5.97 -6.16 26.60
C LEU A 74 -4.70 -6.83 26.09
N ALA A 75 -3.61 -6.08 25.93
CA ALA A 75 -2.33 -6.64 25.48
C ALA A 75 -1.65 -7.58 26.48
N LYS A 76 -2.08 -7.56 27.76
CA LYS A 76 -1.57 -8.44 28.83
C LYS A 76 -2.35 -9.75 28.96
N LYS A 77 -3.35 -9.98 28.11
CA LYS A 77 -4.11 -11.23 27.98
C LYS A 77 -3.56 -12.05 26.83
#